data_AF-A0A732CJ51-F1
#
_entry.id   AF-A0A732CJ51-F1
#
_cell.length_a   1.000
_cell.length_b   1.000
_cell.length_c   1.000
_cell.angle_alpha   90.00
_cell.angle_beta   90.00
_cell.angle_gamma   90.00
#
_symmetry.space_group_name_H-M   'P 1'
#
loop_
_entity.id
_entity.type
_entity.pdbx_description
1 polymer ?
#
loop_
_entity_poly.entity_id
_entity_poly.type
_entity_poly.pdbx_seq_one_letter_code
_entity_poly.pdbx_strand_id
1 'polypeptide(L)'
;MLSLTYLYTALGLWCTAGIIWLTLYTHFLITNVQSAVVLWISALFLGLGYWVVTCLSRFGTVVATLIYIAIITLTGVSLAYLFSGGATIFVIVGIMFSLNALFIFYLNISSGLFRPLIFMAVSGIIAAIVVNSLVASSTMVWVVSVLTVLVWTLITALEKSTLHGYARTLYHSEFSSLPRCALLGALTLYLGIINAVATLCRYIILMVLEILSSFRP
;
A
#
# COMPACT_ATOMS: atom_id res chain seq x y z
N MET A 1 -9.31 7.14 15.45
CA MET A 1 -8.99 7.50 14.04
C MET A 1 -7.87 6.63 13.49
N LEU A 2 -6.64 6.66 14.06
CA LEU A 2 -5.49 5.89 13.56
C LEU A 2 -5.72 4.37 13.42
N SER A 3 -6.29 3.72 14.45
CA SER A 3 -6.66 2.29 14.39
C SER A 3 -7.62 1.98 13.24
N LEU A 4 -8.60 2.86 12.99
CA LEU A 4 -9.61 2.68 11.96
C LEU A 4 -9.02 2.91 10.54
N THR A 5 -8.05 3.84 10.41
CA THR A 5 -7.23 3.97 9.20
C THR A 5 -6.47 2.69 8.90
N TYR A 6 -5.81 2.09 9.90
CA TYR A 6 -5.06 0.85 9.72
C TYR A 6 -5.95 -0.35 9.40
N LEU A 7 -7.17 -0.38 9.91
CA LEU A 7 -8.16 -1.38 9.55
C LEU A 7 -8.61 -1.22 8.09
N TYR A 8 -8.91 0.00 7.64
CA TYR A 8 -9.23 0.22 6.22
C TYR A 8 -8.07 -0.12 5.29
N THR A 9 -6.82 0.19 5.66
CA THR A 9 -5.67 -0.27 4.89
C THR A 9 -5.56 -1.78 4.86
N ALA A 10 -5.78 -2.47 5.98
CA ALA A 10 -5.76 -3.93 6.03
C ALA A 10 -6.82 -4.55 5.12
N LEU A 11 -8.05 -4.00 5.12
CA LEU A 11 -9.11 -4.44 4.22
C LEU A 11 -8.72 -4.25 2.76
N GLY A 12 -8.13 -3.09 2.41
CA GLY A 12 -7.65 -2.87 1.05
C GLY A 12 -6.58 -3.86 0.61
N LEU A 13 -5.67 -4.22 1.52
CA LEU A 13 -4.60 -5.20 1.27
C LEU A 13 -5.12 -6.64 1.13
N TRP A 14 -6.11 -7.03 1.91
CA TRP A 14 -6.76 -8.32 1.74
C TRP A 14 -7.56 -8.38 0.44
N CYS A 15 -8.24 -7.28 0.08
CA CYS A 15 -8.90 -7.17 -1.21
C CYS A 15 -7.90 -7.27 -2.36
N THR A 16 -6.74 -6.61 -2.32
CA THR A 16 -5.73 -6.77 -3.37
C THR A 16 -5.18 -8.18 -3.45
N ALA A 17 -4.91 -8.84 -2.32
CA ALA A 17 -4.52 -10.25 -2.32
C ALA A 17 -5.58 -11.13 -2.98
N GLY A 18 -6.86 -10.89 -2.67
CA GLY A 18 -7.99 -11.57 -3.30
C GLY A 18 -8.07 -11.33 -4.81
N ILE A 19 -7.85 -10.08 -5.26
CA ILE A 19 -7.84 -9.72 -6.68
C ILE A 19 -6.65 -10.39 -7.40
N ILE A 20 -5.46 -10.42 -6.79
CA ILE A 20 -4.29 -11.12 -7.35
C ILE A 20 -4.62 -12.59 -7.52
N TRP A 21 -5.14 -13.24 -6.47
CA TRP A 21 -5.49 -14.66 -6.51
C TRP A 21 -6.56 -14.96 -7.56
N LEU A 22 -7.62 -14.13 -7.63
CA LEU A 22 -8.68 -14.27 -8.62
C LEU A 22 -8.13 -14.11 -10.04
N THR A 23 -7.29 -13.09 -10.27
CA THR A 23 -6.68 -12.84 -11.59
C THR A 23 -5.80 -14.01 -12.03
N LEU A 24 -5.04 -14.60 -11.11
CA LEU A 24 -4.20 -15.79 -11.38
C LEU A 24 -5.03 -17.03 -11.68
N TYR A 25 -6.19 -17.19 -11.04
CA TYR A 25 -7.07 -18.35 -11.25
C TYR A 25 -7.93 -18.20 -12.51
N THR A 26 -8.31 -16.98 -12.89
CA THR A 26 -9.08 -16.72 -14.11
C THR A 26 -8.15 -16.61 -15.32
N HIS A 27 -7.97 -17.72 -16.05
CA HIS A 27 -7.24 -17.73 -17.32
C HIS A 27 -7.75 -16.68 -18.33
N PHE A 28 -9.03 -16.28 -18.26
CA PHE A 28 -9.64 -15.28 -19.15
C PHE A 28 -8.92 -13.92 -19.15
N LEU A 29 -8.47 -13.44 -17.98
CA LEU A 29 -7.78 -12.15 -17.91
C LEU A 29 -6.38 -12.26 -18.51
N ILE A 30 -5.66 -13.32 -18.16
CA ILE A 30 -4.26 -13.53 -18.56
C ILE A 30 -4.10 -13.74 -20.07
N THR A 31 -5.09 -14.37 -20.73
CA THR A 31 -5.01 -14.66 -22.16
C THR A 31 -5.50 -13.53 -23.06
N ASN A 32 -6.49 -12.73 -22.61
CA ASN A 32 -7.13 -11.72 -23.45
C ASN A 32 -6.58 -10.31 -23.24
N VAL A 33 -5.99 -10.03 -22.08
CA VAL A 33 -5.38 -8.74 -21.81
C VAL A 33 -3.89 -8.84 -22.07
N GLN A 34 -3.39 -8.05 -23.04
CA GLN A 34 -1.96 -7.96 -23.29
C GLN A 34 -1.24 -7.47 -22.03
N SER A 35 -0.27 -8.23 -21.55
CA SER A 35 0.54 -7.90 -20.37
C SER A 35 1.18 -6.50 -20.49
N ALA A 36 1.59 -6.11 -21.69
CA ALA A 36 2.12 -4.78 -21.97
C ALA A 36 1.11 -3.66 -21.62
N VAL A 37 -0.17 -3.83 -21.96
CA VAL A 37 -1.20 -2.80 -21.71
C VAL A 37 -1.42 -2.58 -20.22
N VAL A 38 -1.46 -3.66 -19.43
CA VAL A 38 -1.59 -3.56 -17.96
C VAL A 38 -0.36 -2.88 -17.36
N LEU A 39 0.83 -3.19 -17.85
CA LEU A 39 2.08 -2.57 -17.39
C LEU A 39 2.12 -1.07 -17.72
N TRP A 40 1.75 -0.66 -18.93
CA TRP A 40 1.70 0.76 -19.31
C TRP A 40 0.67 1.55 -18.50
N ILE A 41 -0.53 0.99 -18.29
CA ILE A 41 -1.54 1.63 -17.44
C ILE A 41 -1.03 1.75 -16.01
N SER A 42 -0.39 0.71 -15.46
CA SER A 42 0.20 0.77 -14.11
C SER A 42 1.33 1.80 -14.00
N ALA A 43 2.17 1.94 -15.03
CA ALA A 43 3.25 2.94 -15.09
C ALA A 43 2.72 4.38 -15.15
N LEU A 44 1.67 4.62 -15.95
CA LEU A 44 0.98 5.92 -15.96
C LEU A 44 0.34 6.22 -14.59
N PHE A 45 -0.23 5.21 -13.95
CA PHE A 45 -0.84 5.35 -12.65
C PHE A 45 0.17 5.65 -11.55
N LEU A 46 1.36 5.05 -11.61
CA LEU A 46 2.50 5.35 -10.74
C LEU A 46 2.97 6.81 -10.88
N GLY A 47 2.94 7.38 -12.10
CA GLY A 47 3.30 8.79 -12.34
C GLY A 47 2.28 9.80 -11.83
N LEU A 48 1.00 9.43 -11.74
CA LEU A 48 -0.10 10.30 -11.30
C LEU A 48 -0.31 10.32 -9.78
N GLY A 49 0.31 9.42 -9.02
CA GLY A 49 0.04 9.26 -7.59
C GLY A 49 0.30 10.53 -6.76
N TYR A 50 1.31 11.33 -7.11
CA TYR A 50 1.59 12.62 -6.43
C TYR A 50 0.46 13.64 -6.65
N TRP A 51 -0.10 13.67 -7.87
CA TRP A 51 -1.23 14.52 -8.21
C TRP A 51 -2.50 14.09 -7.46
N VAL A 52 -2.77 12.79 -7.41
CA VAL A 52 -3.94 12.24 -6.70
C VAL A 52 -3.90 12.57 -5.20
N VAL A 53 -2.73 12.46 -4.55
CA VAL A 53 -2.56 12.82 -3.12
C VAL A 53 -2.90 14.30 -2.85
N THR A 54 -2.51 15.22 -3.74
CA THR A 54 -2.81 16.65 -3.55
C THR A 54 -4.29 16.98 -3.81
N CYS A 55 -4.95 16.24 -4.70
CA CYS A 55 -6.38 16.40 -5.00
C CYS A 55 -7.30 15.69 -4.00
N LEU A 56 -6.80 14.75 -3.19
CA LEU A 56 -7.57 13.93 -2.25
C LEU A 56 -8.44 14.74 -1.29
N SER A 57 -7.92 15.86 -0.80
CA SER A 57 -8.61 16.75 0.15
C SER A 57 -9.84 17.44 -0.45
N ARG A 58 -9.93 17.52 -1.78
CA ARG A 58 -11.02 18.18 -2.50
C ARG A 58 -12.18 17.23 -2.83
N PHE A 59 -11.98 15.91 -2.73
CA PHE A 59 -12.98 14.93 -3.11
C PHE A 59 -13.97 14.59 -1.97
N GLY A 60 -15.21 14.30 -2.37
CA GLY A 60 -16.24 13.76 -1.47
C GLY A 60 -15.91 12.32 -1.01
N THR A 61 -16.63 11.82 0.00
CA THR A 61 -16.48 10.45 0.52
C THR A 61 -16.64 9.39 -0.56
N VAL A 62 -17.69 9.50 -1.38
CA VAL A 62 -18.02 8.54 -2.44
C VAL A 62 -16.92 8.49 -3.51
N VAL A 63 -16.41 9.66 -3.91
CA VAL A 63 -15.34 9.74 -4.91
C VAL A 63 -14.05 9.14 -4.35
N ALA A 64 -13.71 9.43 -3.09
CA ALA A 64 -12.54 8.83 -2.43
C ALA A 64 -12.65 7.30 -2.32
N THR A 65 -13.83 6.75 -2.02
CA THR A 65 -14.04 5.29 -2.03
C THR A 65 -13.86 4.68 -3.41
N LEU A 66 -14.41 5.32 -4.46
CA LEU A 66 -14.27 4.83 -5.84
C LEU A 66 -12.81 4.83 -6.29
N ILE A 67 -12.08 5.91 -5.97
CA ILE A 67 -10.64 6.00 -6.23
C ILE A 67 -9.91 4.88 -5.48
N TYR A 68 -10.23 4.64 -4.21
CA TYR A 68 -9.59 3.59 -3.42
C TYR A 68 -9.80 2.21 -4.02
N ILE A 69 -11.04 1.88 -4.41
CA ILE A 69 -11.37 0.60 -5.04
C ILE A 69 -10.63 0.48 -6.39
N ALA A 70 -10.64 1.52 -7.23
CA ALA A 70 -9.96 1.52 -8.51
C ALA A 70 -8.44 1.30 -8.38
N ILE A 71 -7.83 1.87 -7.33
CA ILE A 71 -6.41 1.69 -7.04
C ILE A 71 -6.12 0.25 -6.61
N ILE A 72 -6.90 -0.28 -5.68
CA ILE A 72 -6.77 -1.66 -5.19
C ILE A 72 -6.92 -2.65 -6.35
N THR A 73 -7.93 -2.48 -7.19
CA THR A 73 -8.16 -3.36 -8.36
C THR A 73 -7.02 -3.27 -9.36
N LEU A 74 -6.61 -2.06 -9.73
CA LEU A 74 -5.54 -1.88 -10.70
C LEU A 74 -4.21 -2.45 -10.19
N THR A 75 -3.87 -2.18 -8.93
CA THR A 75 -2.63 -2.70 -8.33
C THR A 75 -2.64 -4.21 -8.19
N GLY A 76 -3.77 -4.80 -7.78
CA GLY A 76 -3.92 -6.25 -7.70
C GLY A 76 -3.77 -6.92 -9.05
N VAL A 77 -4.45 -6.41 -10.09
CA VAL A 77 -4.33 -6.95 -11.45
C VAL A 77 -2.90 -6.80 -11.97
N SER A 78 -2.26 -5.62 -11.81
CA SER A 78 -0.89 -5.42 -12.29
C SER A 78 0.12 -6.35 -11.63
N LEU A 79 -0.02 -6.57 -10.31
CA LEU A 79 0.89 -7.44 -9.57
C LEU A 79 0.71 -8.92 -9.93
N ALA A 80 -0.51 -9.35 -10.27
CA ALA A 80 -0.76 -10.71 -10.73
C ALA A 80 0.06 -11.06 -11.98
N TYR A 81 0.26 -10.11 -12.90
CA TYR A 81 1.10 -10.31 -14.09
C TYR A 81 2.60 -10.25 -13.80
N LEU A 82 3.02 -9.49 -12.80
CA LEU A 82 4.43 -9.27 -12.47
C LEU A 82 5.01 -10.36 -11.57
N PHE A 83 4.23 -10.81 -10.59
CA PHE A 83 4.73 -11.68 -9.52
C PHE A 83 3.62 -12.60 -9.00
N SER A 84 3.73 -13.90 -9.31
CA SER A 84 2.76 -14.91 -8.86
C SER A 84 2.66 -15.02 -7.33
N GLY A 85 3.74 -14.72 -6.61
CA GLY A 85 3.77 -14.65 -5.14
C GLY A 85 3.19 -13.35 -4.55
N GLY A 86 2.56 -12.49 -5.36
CA GLY A 86 2.05 -11.21 -4.88
C GLY A 86 0.96 -11.37 -3.82
N ALA A 87 0.08 -12.36 -3.96
CA ALA A 87 -1.03 -12.58 -3.04
C ALA A 87 -0.54 -12.86 -1.61
N THR A 88 0.50 -13.70 -1.44
CA THR A 88 1.02 -14.05 -0.11
C THR A 88 1.63 -12.83 0.59
N ILE A 89 2.37 -12.00 -0.14
CA ILE A 89 2.96 -10.77 0.39
C ILE A 89 1.87 -9.82 0.89
N PHE A 90 0.81 -9.61 0.12
CA PHE A 90 -0.28 -8.71 0.51
C PHE A 90 -1.10 -9.25 1.69
N VAL A 91 -1.26 -10.58 1.81
CA VAL A 91 -1.83 -11.21 3.00
C VAL A 91 -0.98 -10.90 4.24
N ILE A 92 0.35 -11.06 4.16
CA ILE A 92 1.28 -10.77 5.26
C ILE A 92 1.14 -9.31 5.72
N VAL A 93 1.17 -8.37 4.79
CA VAL A 93 1.06 -6.94 5.10
C VAL A 93 -0.35 -6.62 5.66
N GLY A 94 -1.40 -7.26 5.16
CA GLY A 94 -2.75 -7.10 5.70
C GLY A 94 -2.87 -7.60 7.14
N ILE A 95 -2.22 -8.73 7.48
CA ILE A 95 -2.12 -9.24 8.86
C ILE A 95 -1.37 -8.23 9.74
N MET A 96 -0.23 -7.71 9.26
CA MET A 96 0.54 -6.69 9.98
C MET A 96 -0.31 -5.46 10.33
N PHE A 97 -1.03 -4.89 9.36
CA PHE A 97 -1.89 -3.73 9.62
C PHE A 97 -3.08 -4.07 10.54
N SER A 98 -3.65 -5.26 10.41
CA SER A 98 -4.73 -5.73 11.29
C SER A 98 -4.28 -5.86 12.74
N LEU A 99 -3.13 -6.50 12.97
CA LEU A 99 -2.52 -6.64 14.30
C LEU A 99 -2.21 -5.27 14.90
N ASN A 100 -1.64 -4.36 14.11
CA ASN A 100 -1.32 -3.01 14.58
C ASN A 100 -2.59 -2.19 14.88
N ALA A 101 -3.66 -2.35 14.09
CA ALA A 101 -4.95 -1.72 14.34
C ALA A 101 -5.57 -2.18 15.67
N LEU A 102 -5.53 -3.49 15.94
CA LEU A 102 -5.99 -4.07 17.21
C LEU A 102 -5.12 -3.62 18.38
N PHE A 103 -3.80 -3.60 18.22
CA PHE A 103 -2.85 -3.15 19.24
C PHE A 103 -3.13 -1.71 19.67
N ILE A 104 -3.37 -0.80 18.71
CA ILE A 104 -3.70 0.60 19.01
C ILE A 104 -5.08 0.73 19.67
N PHE A 105 -6.05 -0.08 19.26
CA PHE A 105 -7.40 -0.08 19.82
C PHE A 105 -7.42 -0.53 21.28
N TYR A 106 -6.77 -1.66 21.58
CA TYR A 106 -6.79 -2.26 22.91
C TYR A 106 -5.93 -1.51 23.93
N LEU A 107 -4.74 -1.05 23.54
CA LEU A 107 -3.77 -0.47 24.48
C LEU A 107 -3.91 1.04 24.65
N ASN A 108 -4.91 1.66 24.00
CA ASN A 108 -5.16 3.12 24.04
C ASN A 108 -3.86 3.94 23.94
N ILE A 109 -2.93 3.47 23.10
CA ILE A 109 -1.60 4.05 23.04
C ILE A 109 -1.75 5.46 22.51
N SER A 110 -1.44 6.44 23.37
CA SER A 110 -1.24 7.82 22.93
C SER A 110 -0.19 7.80 21.83
N SER A 111 -0.39 8.63 20.81
CA SER A 111 0.28 8.61 19.51
C SER A 111 1.78 8.98 19.54
N GLY A 112 2.53 8.46 20.51
CA GLY A 112 3.99 8.49 20.56
C GLY A 112 4.60 7.96 19.25
N LEU A 113 5.70 8.59 18.83
CA LEU A 113 6.38 8.38 17.55
C LEU A 113 6.85 6.95 17.31
N PHE A 114 7.38 6.27 18.32
CA PHE A 114 8.18 5.07 18.08
C PHE A 114 7.46 3.76 18.36
N ARG A 115 6.64 3.69 19.42
CA ARG A 115 6.07 2.42 19.91
C ARG A 115 5.17 1.68 18.91
N PRO A 116 4.18 2.33 18.25
CA PRO A 116 3.33 1.63 17.29
C PRO A 116 4.06 1.26 15.98
N LEU A 117 5.08 2.00 15.57
CA LEU A 117 5.87 1.67 14.37
C LEU A 117 6.77 0.45 14.60
N ILE A 118 7.40 0.35 15.78
CA ILE A 118 8.21 -0.82 16.14
C ILE A 118 7.32 -2.07 16.20
N PHE A 119 6.14 -1.95 16.84
CA PHE A 119 5.18 -3.07 16.88
C PHE A 119 4.72 -3.47 15.47
N MET A 120 4.47 -2.52 14.59
CA MET A 120 4.14 -2.77 13.19
C MET A 120 5.25 -3.54 12.47
N ALA A 121 6.50 -3.10 12.55
CA ALA A 121 7.62 -3.80 11.93
C ALA A 121 7.77 -5.23 12.46
N VAL A 122 7.76 -5.39 13.79
CA VAL A 122 7.95 -6.70 14.43
C VAL A 122 6.80 -7.65 14.11
N SER A 123 5.55 -7.20 14.25
CA SER A 123 4.38 -8.01 13.90
C SER A 123 4.34 -8.38 12.42
N GLY A 124 4.80 -7.49 11.53
CA GLY A 124 4.93 -7.80 10.11
C GLY A 124 5.99 -8.84 9.81
N ILE A 125 7.15 -8.78 10.46
CA ILE A 125 8.20 -9.80 10.29
C ILE A 125 7.72 -11.16 10.82
N ILE A 126 7.07 -11.18 11.98
CA ILE A 126 6.48 -12.41 12.53
C ILE A 126 5.43 -12.97 11.57
N ALA A 127 4.54 -12.12 11.04
CA ALA A 127 3.54 -12.54 10.05
C ALA A 127 4.21 -13.09 8.77
N ALA A 128 5.31 -12.48 8.31
CA ALA A 128 6.06 -12.97 7.17
C ALA A 128 6.61 -14.38 7.41
N ILE A 129 7.19 -14.62 8.59
CA ILE A 129 7.73 -15.94 8.97
C ILE A 129 6.62 -16.98 9.01
N VAL A 130 5.51 -16.67 9.68
CA VAL A 130 4.38 -17.59 9.86
C VAL A 130 3.72 -17.91 8.52
N VAL A 131 3.36 -16.90 7.73
CA VAL A 131 2.63 -17.13 6.46
C VAL A 131 3.53 -17.80 5.42
N ASN A 132 4.79 -17.39 5.28
CA ASN A 132 5.67 -18.00 4.29
C ASN A 132 6.00 -19.47 4.62
N SER A 133 6.08 -19.82 5.91
CA SER A 133 6.26 -21.22 6.33
C SER A 133 4.99 -22.05 6.09
N LEU A 134 3.80 -21.51 6.34
CA LEU A 134 2.53 -22.19 6.06
C LEU A 134 2.30 -22.43 4.57
N VAL A 135 2.65 -21.46 3.72
CA VAL A 135 2.45 -21.55 2.26
C VAL A 135 3.62 -22.25 1.56
N ALA A 136 4.70 -22.60 2.28
CA ALA A 136 5.94 -23.14 1.73
C ALA A 136 6.48 -22.27 0.56
N SER A 137 6.57 -20.96 0.82
CA SER A 137 6.92 -19.95 -0.20
C SER A 137 8.38 -20.04 -0.64
N SER A 138 8.65 -19.68 -1.90
CA SER A 138 10.02 -19.64 -2.46
C SER A 138 10.89 -18.57 -1.79
N THR A 139 12.22 -18.75 -1.85
CA THR A 139 13.19 -17.82 -1.26
C THR A 139 13.01 -16.37 -1.74
N MET A 140 12.58 -16.16 -2.97
CA MET A 140 12.28 -14.83 -3.50
C MET A 140 11.06 -14.18 -2.81
N VAL A 141 9.98 -14.94 -2.58
CA VAL A 141 8.81 -14.45 -1.84
C VAL A 141 9.18 -14.09 -0.40
N TRP A 142 10.04 -14.88 0.24
CA TRP A 142 10.57 -14.58 1.57
C TRP A 142 11.25 -13.20 1.63
N VAL A 143 12.23 -12.97 0.76
CA VAL A 143 12.98 -11.69 0.72
C VAL A 143 12.06 -10.52 0.42
N VAL A 144 11.20 -10.66 -0.59
CA VAL A 144 10.27 -9.59 -0.99
C VAL A 144 9.26 -9.32 0.12
N SER A 145 8.77 -10.33 0.84
CA SER A 145 7.81 -10.12 1.93
C SER A 145 8.39 -9.29 3.08
N VAL A 146 9.63 -9.57 3.50
CA VAL A 146 10.33 -8.80 4.54
C VAL A 146 10.58 -7.37 4.08
N LEU A 147 11.09 -7.19 2.85
CA LEU A 147 11.30 -5.87 2.28
C LEU A 147 10.00 -5.07 2.21
N THR A 148 8.91 -5.71 1.77
CA THR A 148 7.58 -5.08 1.69
C THR A 148 7.11 -4.62 3.06
N VAL A 149 7.21 -5.45 4.10
CA VAL A 149 6.87 -5.08 5.48
C VAL A 149 7.63 -3.84 5.94
N LEU A 150 8.94 -3.77 5.66
CA LEU A 150 9.78 -2.63 6.03
C LEU A 150 9.37 -1.36 5.27
N VAL A 151 9.11 -1.47 3.96
CA VAL A 151 8.64 -0.34 3.14
C VAL A 151 7.31 0.20 3.65
N TRP A 152 6.33 -0.67 3.91
CA TRP A 152 5.04 -0.24 4.47
C TRP A 152 5.20 0.46 5.82
N THR A 153 6.09 -0.03 6.67
CA THR A 153 6.39 0.60 7.95
C THR A 153 7.04 1.97 7.78
N LEU A 154 8.01 2.10 6.86
CA LEU A 154 8.69 3.36 6.58
C LEU A 154 7.72 4.41 6.02
N ILE A 155 6.87 4.03 5.07
CA ILE A 155 5.86 4.96 4.52
C ILE A 155 4.86 5.39 5.59
N THR A 156 4.46 4.48 6.47
CA THR A 156 3.59 4.83 7.60
C THR A 156 4.26 5.81 8.57
N ALA A 157 5.59 5.73 8.72
CA ALA A 157 6.37 6.70 9.49
C ALA A 157 6.44 8.07 8.81
N LEU A 158 6.63 8.11 7.49
CA LEU A 158 6.72 9.35 6.71
C LEU A 158 5.37 10.09 6.65
N GLU A 159 4.28 9.36 6.43
CA GLU A 159 2.91 9.91 6.37
C GLU A 159 2.29 10.15 7.76
N LYS A 160 3.08 10.06 8.83
CA LYS A 160 2.54 10.24 10.19
C LYS A 160 1.94 11.64 10.39
N SER A 161 2.60 12.67 9.84
CA SER A 161 2.20 14.07 10.00
C SER A 161 0.87 14.37 9.31
N THR A 162 0.67 13.85 8.10
CA THR A 162 -0.57 13.91 7.32
C THR A 162 -1.71 13.17 8.01
N LEU A 163 -1.46 11.96 8.53
CA LEU A 163 -2.46 11.20 9.31
C LEU A 163 -2.91 11.96 10.57
N HIS A 164 -1.98 12.60 11.28
CA HIS A 164 -2.32 13.45 12.44
C HIS A 164 -3.05 14.73 12.02
N GLY A 165 -2.73 15.29 10.85
CA GLY A 165 -3.45 16.40 10.24
C GLY A 165 -4.94 16.09 10.06
N TYR A 166 -5.27 14.92 9.51
CA TYR A 166 -6.67 14.48 9.36
C TYR A 166 -7.39 14.30 10.70
N ALA A 167 -6.68 13.85 11.74
CA ALA A 167 -7.22 13.77 13.08
C ALA A 167 -7.50 15.16 13.67
N ARG A 168 -6.65 16.16 13.43
CA ARG A 168 -6.87 17.55 13.90
C ARG A 168 -8.05 18.23 13.20
N THR A 169 -8.21 18.02 11.90
CA THR A 169 -9.37 18.57 11.14
C THR A 169 -10.70 17.99 11.61
N LEU A 170 -10.70 16.75 12.12
CA LEU A 170 -11.88 16.10 12.71
C LEU A 170 -12.37 16.85 13.97
N TYR A 171 -11.46 17.40 14.77
CA TYR A 171 -11.80 18.16 15.99
C TYR A 171 -12.24 19.60 15.71
N HIS A 172 -11.92 20.15 14.54
CA HIS A 172 -12.17 21.56 14.21
C HIS A 172 -13.31 21.80 13.20
N SER A 173 -13.89 20.76 12.61
CA SER A 173 -14.98 20.89 11.62
C SER A 173 -16.16 19.98 11.95
N GLU A 174 -17.34 20.57 12.20
CA GLU A 174 -18.58 19.91 12.64
C GLU A 174 -19.17 18.84 11.69
N PHE A 175 -18.53 18.48 10.57
CA PHE A 175 -19.16 17.61 9.54
C PHE A 175 -18.22 16.59 8.86
N SER A 176 -17.00 16.35 9.33
CA SER A 176 -16.22 15.20 8.84
C SER A 176 -16.54 13.96 9.66
N SER A 177 -17.21 12.97 9.07
CA SER A 177 -17.46 11.71 9.77
C SER A 177 -16.13 11.00 10.04
N LEU A 178 -15.94 10.48 11.27
CA LEU A 178 -14.80 9.63 11.64
C LEU A 178 -14.37 8.61 10.56
N PRO A 179 -15.30 7.88 9.88
CA PRO A 179 -14.92 6.96 8.80
C PRO A 179 -14.34 7.66 7.56
N ARG A 180 -14.78 8.89 7.23
CA ARG A 180 -14.22 9.65 6.10
C ARG A 180 -12.75 9.97 6.32
N CYS A 181 -12.41 10.50 7.50
CA CYS A 181 -11.02 10.80 7.84
C CYS A 181 -10.16 9.53 7.83
N ALA A 182 -10.71 8.42 8.32
CA ALA A 182 -9.99 7.15 8.33
C ALA A 182 -9.74 6.60 6.92
N LEU A 183 -10.73 6.70 6.03
CA LEU A 183 -10.61 6.33 4.61
C LEU A 183 -9.56 7.18 3.90
N LEU A 184 -9.58 8.51 4.11
CA LEU A 184 -8.57 9.40 3.55
C LEU A 184 -7.16 9.02 4.02
N GLY A 185 -6.99 8.73 5.31
CA GLY A 185 -5.72 8.24 5.84
C GLY A 185 -5.28 6.91 5.20
N ALA A 186 -6.22 6.00 4.91
CA ALA A 186 -5.91 4.72 4.28
C ALA A 186 -5.48 4.90 2.83
N LEU A 187 -6.16 5.81 2.11
CA LEU A 187 -5.84 6.19 0.75
C LEU A 187 -4.48 6.90 0.67
N THR A 188 -4.14 7.75 1.64
CA THR A 188 -2.82 8.38 1.76
C THR A 188 -1.72 7.34 1.93
N LEU A 189 -1.89 6.34 2.81
CA LEU A 189 -0.89 5.29 3.00
C LEU A 189 -0.70 4.44 1.73
N TYR A 190 -1.79 4.10 1.05
CA TYR A 190 -1.75 3.30 -0.17
C TYR A 190 -1.07 4.06 -1.32
N LEU A 191 -1.45 5.32 -1.53
CA LEU A 191 -0.82 6.20 -2.52
C LEU A 191 0.63 6.53 -2.16
N GLY A 192 0.96 6.60 -0.88
CA GLY A 192 2.33 6.82 -0.41
C GLY A 192 3.29 5.74 -0.92
N ILE A 193 2.83 4.49 -0.98
CA ILE A 193 3.64 3.38 -1.52
C ILE A 193 3.73 3.41 -3.03
N ILE A 194 2.61 3.67 -3.72
CA ILE A 194 2.62 3.86 -5.18
C ILE A 194 3.62 4.96 -5.54
N ASN A 195 3.60 6.08 -4.80
CA ASN A 195 4.54 7.18 -4.99
C ASN A 195 5.98 6.77 -4.67
N ALA A 196 6.22 6.06 -3.57
CA ALA A 196 7.56 5.60 -3.23
C ALA A 196 8.16 4.69 -4.30
N VAL A 197 7.37 3.75 -4.84
CA VAL A 197 7.78 2.87 -5.95
C VAL A 197 8.04 3.70 -7.22
N ALA A 198 7.17 4.66 -7.54
CA ALA A 198 7.36 5.54 -8.70
C ALA A 198 8.64 6.37 -8.59
N THR A 199 8.91 6.94 -7.40
CA THR A 199 10.12 7.71 -7.12
C THR A 199 11.37 6.84 -7.21
N LEU A 200 11.35 5.63 -6.63
CA LEU A 200 12.46 4.68 -6.75
C LEU A 200 12.73 4.30 -8.22
N CYS A 201 11.68 4.01 -8.98
CA CYS A 201 11.79 3.71 -10.42
C CYS A 201 12.40 4.88 -11.19
N ARG A 202 11.95 6.12 -10.91
CA ARG A 202 12.51 7.34 -11.51
C ARG A 202 14.00 7.50 -11.21
N TYR A 203 14.42 7.30 -9.97
CA TYR A 203 15.84 7.40 -9.61
C TYR A 203 16.69 6.35 -10.31
N ILE A 204 16.21 5.11 -10.42
CA ILE A 204 16.91 4.04 -11.15
C ILE A 204 17.06 4.41 -12.63
N ILE A 205 15.99 4.89 -13.28
CA ILE A 205 16.02 5.30 -14.68
C ILE A 205 17.01 6.45 -14.89
N LEU A 206 16.99 7.47 -14.02
CA LEU A 206 17.92 8.60 -14.12
C LEU A 206 19.38 8.16 -13.93
N MET A 207 19.64 7.29 -12.95
CA MET A 207 20.99 6.73 -12.74
C MET A 207 21.48 5.95 -13.97
N VAL A 208 20.61 5.13 -14.58
CA VAL A 208 20.95 4.41 -15.82
C VAL A 208 21.19 5.36 -16.98
N LEU A 209 20.37 6.41 -17.13
CA LEU A 209 20.54 7.43 -18.18
C LEU A 209 21.83 8.21 -17.99
N GLU A 210 22.20 8.57 -16.76
CA GLU A 210 23.47 9.23 -16.45
C GLU A 210 24.66 8.34 -16.82
N ILE A 211 24.62 7.06 -16.43
CA ILE A 211 25.64 6.07 -16.80
C ILE A 211 25.74 5.97 -18.34
N LEU A 212 24.61 5.83 -19.04
CA LEU A 212 24.59 5.73 -20.51
C LEU A 212 25.07 7.02 -21.20
N SER A 213 24.76 8.19 -20.65
CA SER A 213 25.27 9.47 -21.16
C SER A 213 26.76 9.65 -20.92
N SER A 214 27.31 9.07 -19.84
CA SER A 214 28.75 9.05 -19.58
C SER A 214 29.53 8.16 -20.56
N PHE A 215 28.84 7.28 -21.29
CA PHE A 215 29.43 6.43 -22.34
C PHE A 215 29.20 6.98 -23.77
N ARG A 216 28.52 8.11 -23.94
CA ARG A 216 28.47 8.79 -25.26
C ARG A 216 29.75 9.63 -25.43
N PRO A 217 30.52 9.43 -26.51
CA PRO A 217 31.73 10.20 -26.79
C PRO A 217 31.43 11.68 -27.13
#